data_AF-A0A135VG73-F1
#
_entry.id   AF-A0A135VG73-F1
#
_cell.length_a   1.000
_cell.length_b   1.000
_cell.length_c   1.000
_cell.angle_alpha   90.00
_cell.angle_beta   90.00
_cell.angle_gamma   90.00
#
_symmetry.space_group_name_H-M   'P 1'
#
loop_
_entity.id
_entity.type
_entity.pdbx_description
1 polymer ?
#
loop_
_entity_poly.entity_id
_entity_poly.type
_entity_poly.pdbx_seq_one_letter_code
_entity_poly.pdbx_strand_id
1 'polypeptide(L)'
;MGKDESRKLPIRDTYTVKTLLGDLKRIRLTPGALYTVGSEVVYFEWKQAAEDLGEEDQVTMYLSELLEFMQSSYEKRLVHGDIHRKRDTPAATINSFLKDTPVEFQSYVLQRSGEFISGVLRAARAQSEREIQRYSRTETGLKRDLEKSPKDPELWNQLRLALWILEKYDEASEAFKKAKKLGWDKKRTKTIGT
;
A
#
# COMPACT_ATOMS: atom_id res chain seq x y z
N MET A 1 -28.91 4.35 4.76
CA MET A 1 -28.43 2.98 5.08
C MET A 1 -27.96 2.33 3.79
N GLY A 2 -26.67 2.04 3.61
CA GLY A 2 -26.21 1.35 2.39
C GLY A 2 -24.73 1.44 2.03
N LYS A 3 -23.95 2.37 2.63
CA LYS A 3 -22.49 2.48 2.40
C LYS A 3 -21.61 1.75 3.44
N ASP A 4 -22.21 1.23 4.52
CA ASP A 4 -21.45 0.72 5.67
C ASP A 4 -21.26 -0.80 5.64
N GLU A 5 -22.22 -1.55 5.09
CA GLU A 5 -22.15 -3.01 4.91
C GLU A 5 -21.01 -3.43 3.96
N SER A 6 -20.75 -2.66 2.89
CA SER A 6 -19.69 -2.97 1.91
C SER A 6 -18.26 -2.79 2.44
N ARG A 7 -18.10 -2.18 3.63
CA ARG A 7 -16.83 -1.94 4.30
C ARG A 7 -16.58 -2.89 5.48
N LYS A 8 -17.49 -3.83 5.73
CA LYS A 8 -17.26 -4.89 6.71
C LYS A 8 -16.34 -5.96 6.10
N LEU A 9 -15.34 -6.33 6.88
CA LEU A 9 -14.48 -7.46 6.55
C LEU A 9 -15.30 -8.76 6.75
N PRO A 10 -15.35 -9.64 5.74
CA PRO A 10 -15.93 -10.96 5.90
C PRO A 10 -15.24 -11.73 7.03
N ILE A 11 -16.01 -12.55 7.73
CA ILE A 11 -15.45 -13.58 8.60
C ILE A 11 -15.28 -14.82 7.72
N ARG A 12 -14.10 -15.44 7.80
CA ARG A 12 -13.80 -16.66 7.08
C ARG A 12 -13.05 -17.60 8.00
N ASP A 13 -13.33 -18.89 7.86
CA ASP A 13 -12.58 -19.94 8.56
C ASP A 13 -11.25 -20.21 7.85
N THR A 14 -11.23 -20.10 6.52
CA THR A 14 -10.06 -20.27 5.66
C THR A 14 -9.94 -19.11 4.67
N TYR A 15 -8.70 -18.82 4.26
CA TYR A 15 -8.41 -17.86 3.21
C TYR A 15 -7.67 -18.55 2.09
N THR A 16 -7.96 -18.14 0.86
CA THR A 16 -7.05 -18.25 -0.28
C THR A 16 -6.32 -16.92 -0.47
N VAL A 17 -5.27 -16.90 -1.29
CA VAL A 17 -4.61 -15.66 -1.74
C VAL A 17 -5.64 -14.67 -2.30
N LYS A 18 -6.54 -15.15 -3.17
CA LYS A 18 -7.58 -14.32 -3.78
C LYS A 18 -8.53 -13.69 -2.76
N THR A 19 -8.97 -14.45 -1.77
CA THR A 19 -9.88 -13.92 -0.75
C THR A 19 -9.18 -12.96 0.20
N LEU A 20 -7.91 -13.22 0.55
CA LEU A 20 -7.09 -12.29 1.35
C LEU A 20 -6.97 -10.94 0.64
N LEU A 21 -6.54 -10.94 -0.62
CA LEU A 21 -6.39 -9.73 -1.42
C LEU A 21 -7.73 -9.06 -1.72
N GLY A 22 -8.80 -9.83 -1.85
CA GLY A 22 -10.17 -9.33 -1.98
C GLY A 22 -10.62 -8.53 -0.76
N ASP A 23 -10.37 -9.06 0.44
CA ASP A 23 -10.78 -8.43 1.70
C ASP A 23 -9.85 -7.28 2.09
N LEU A 24 -8.55 -7.38 1.75
CA LEU A 24 -7.58 -6.28 1.91
C LEU A 24 -8.01 -5.03 1.15
N LYS A 25 -8.59 -5.15 -0.06
CA LYS A 25 -9.13 -4.02 -0.82
C LYS A 25 -10.36 -3.35 -0.18
N ARG A 26 -10.97 -3.95 0.85
CA ARG A 26 -12.13 -3.36 1.56
C ARG A 26 -11.70 -2.37 2.64
N ILE A 27 -10.41 -2.33 2.97
CA ILE A 27 -9.84 -1.35 3.90
C ILE A 27 -9.09 -0.28 3.13
N ARG A 28 -8.88 0.89 3.76
CA ARG A 28 -8.05 1.95 3.18
C ARG A 28 -6.60 1.52 3.26
N LEU A 29 -5.92 1.42 2.11
CA LEU A 29 -4.58 0.87 2.04
C LEU A 29 -3.52 1.95 2.15
N THR A 30 -2.78 1.93 3.25
CA THR A 30 -1.56 2.70 3.46
C THR A 30 -0.33 1.79 3.34
N PRO A 31 0.88 2.35 3.12
CA PRO A 31 2.12 1.56 3.16
C PRO A 31 2.27 0.74 4.46
N GLY A 32 1.93 1.33 5.61
CA GLY A 32 1.98 0.62 6.89
C GLY A 32 1.00 -0.55 6.98
N ALA A 33 -0.21 -0.41 6.43
CA ALA A 33 -1.18 -1.50 6.39
C ALA A 33 -0.74 -2.65 5.49
N LEU A 34 -0.17 -2.33 4.31
CA LEU A 34 0.42 -3.33 3.42
C LEU A 34 1.57 -4.05 4.12
N TYR A 35 2.47 -3.31 4.77
CA TYR A 35 3.60 -3.87 5.51
C TYR A 35 3.17 -4.83 6.61
N THR A 36 2.13 -4.48 7.39
CA THR A 36 1.59 -5.34 8.44
C THR A 36 1.05 -6.65 7.87
N VAL A 37 0.24 -6.60 6.81
CA VAL A 37 -0.30 -7.83 6.19
C VAL A 37 0.81 -8.65 5.53
N GLY A 38 1.75 -7.99 4.86
CA GLY A 38 2.92 -8.62 4.26
C GLY A 38 3.75 -9.38 5.30
N SER A 39 4.03 -8.76 6.45
CA SER A 39 4.91 -9.34 7.47
C SER A 39 4.22 -10.42 8.32
N GLU A 40 2.95 -10.25 8.66
CA GLU A 40 2.26 -11.16 9.57
C GLU A 40 1.65 -12.37 8.86
N VAL A 41 1.20 -12.17 7.60
CA VAL A 41 0.52 -13.21 6.81
C VAL A 41 1.42 -13.66 5.67
N VAL A 42 1.72 -12.79 4.71
CA VAL A 42 2.35 -13.21 3.45
C VAL A 42 3.76 -13.78 3.65
N TYR A 43 4.55 -13.23 4.58
CA TYR A 43 5.88 -13.74 4.90
C TYR A 43 5.83 -15.17 5.45
N PHE A 44 4.88 -15.46 6.34
CA PHE A 44 4.69 -16.80 6.86
C PHE A 44 4.29 -17.77 5.75
N GLU A 45 3.32 -17.38 4.91
CA GLU A 45 2.85 -18.23 3.81
C GLU A 45 3.94 -18.48 2.77
N TRP A 46 4.73 -17.45 2.43
CA TRP A 46 5.88 -17.58 1.57
C TRP A 46 6.91 -18.57 2.13
N LYS A 47 7.22 -18.44 3.42
CA LYS A 47 8.16 -19.34 4.09
C LYS A 47 7.66 -20.79 4.07
N GLN A 48 6.39 -21.02 4.42
CA GLN A 48 5.81 -22.36 4.39
C GLN A 48 5.78 -22.92 2.96
N ALA A 49 5.39 -22.14 1.96
CA ALA A 49 5.41 -22.57 0.56
C ALA A 49 6.83 -22.93 0.08
N ALA A 50 7.85 -22.15 0.48
CA ALA A 50 9.24 -22.46 0.17
C ALA A 50 9.71 -23.78 0.80
N GLU A 51 9.27 -24.08 2.02
CA GLU A 51 9.57 -25.35 2.70
C GLU A 51 8.82 -26.54 2.07
N ASP A 52 7.54 -26.37 1.73
CA ASP A 52 6.66 -27.46 1.29
C ASP A 52 6.74 -27.73 -0.23
N LEU A 53 6.87 -26.68 -1.04
CA LEU A 53 6.82 -26.73 -2.51
C LEU A 53 8.18 -26.47 -3.17
N GLY A 54 9.09 -25.80 -2.45
CA GLY A 54 10.39 -25.35 -2.95
C GLY A 54 10.41 -23.88 -3.41
N GLU A 55 11.61 -23.30 -3.48
CA GLU A 55 11.81 -21.88 -3.82
C GLU A 55 11.43 -21.53 -5.27
N GLU A 56 11.64 -22.47 -6.19
CA GLU A 56 11.35 -22.32 -7.62
C GLU A 56 9.90 -22.70 -7.98
N ASP A 57 9.08 -23.10 -7.00
CA ASP A 57 7.66 -23.34 -7.24
C ASP A 57 6.93 -22.03 -7.54
N GLN A 58 5.98 -22.08 -8.48
CA GLN A 58 5.27 -20.90 -8.95
C GLN A 58 4.50 -20.19 -7.83
N VAL A 59 3.91 -20.91 -6.88
CA VAL A 59 3.21 -20.30 -5.73
C VAL A 59 4.21 -19.55 -4.86
N THR A 60 5.35 -20.17 -4.56
CA THR A 60 6.41 -19.57 -3.75
C THR A 60 6.95 -18.29 -4.39
N MET A 61 7.21 -18.31 -5.70
CA MET A 61 7.68 -17.14 -6.44
C MET A 61 6.69 -15.97 -6.38
N TYR A 62 5.39 -16.23 -6.63
CA TYR A 62 4.39 -15.16 -6.56
C TYR A 62 4.10 -14.68 -5.14
N LEU A 63 4.22 -15.53 -4.12
CA LEU A 63 4.18 -15.10 -2.72
C LEU A 63 5.36 -14.17 -2.40
N SER A 64 6.54 -14.45 -2.96
CA SER A 64 7.72 -13.57 -2.84
C SER A 64 7.49 -12.21 -3.49
N GLU A 65 6.97 -12.17 -4.73
CA GLU A 65 6.62 -10.92 -5.41
C GLU A 65 5.57 -10.11 -4.63
N LEU A 66 4.54 -10.79 -4.13
CA LEU A 66 3.49 -10.17 -3.31
C LEU A 66 4.07 -9.58 -2.02
N LEU A 67 4.96 -10.31 -1.37
CA LEU A 67 5.66 -9.87 -0.16
C LEU A 67 6.52 -8.63 -0.45
N GLU A 68 7.30 -8.65 -1.53
CA GLU A 68 8.13 -7.51 -1.94
C GLU A 68 7.28 -6.27 -2.22
N PHE A 69 6.15 -6.44 -2.90
CA PHE A 69 5.17 -5.39 -3.13
C PHE A 69 4.66 -4.77 -1.82
N MET A 70 4.26 -5.61 -0.87
CA MET A 70 3.67 -5.18 0.40
C MET A 70 4.68 -4.52 1.34
N GLN A 71 5.90 -5.04 1.41
CA GLN A 71 6.91 -4.58 2.37
C GLN A 71 7.79 -3.44 1.84
N SER A 72 7.92 -3.28 0.52
CA SER A 72 8.95 -2.37 0.01
C SER A 72 8.60 -1.66 -1.30
N SER A 73 8.31 -2.40 -2.37
CA SER A 73 8.39 -1.84 -3.72
C SER A 73 7.34 -0.76 -3.96
N TYR A 74 6.14 -0.90 -3.38
CA TYR A 74 5.08 0.10 -3.48
C TYR A 74 5.47 1.43 -2.82
N GLU A 75 5.91 1.40 -1.57
CA GLU A 75 6.29 2.61 -0.84
C GLU A 75 7.50 3.29 -1.48
N LYS A 76 8.50 2.52 -1.90
CA LYS A 76 9.67 3.05 -2.63
C LYS A 76 9.22 3.78 -3.89
N ARG A 77 8.39 3.17 -4.73
CA ARG A 77 7.88 3.81 -5.96
C ARG A 77 7.08 5.07 -5.66
N LEU A 78 6.32 5.08 -4.56
CA LEU A 78 5.57 6.27 -4.12
C LEU A 78 6.50 7.42 -3.78
N VAL A 79 7.49 7.17 -2.92
CA VAL A 79 8.46 8.16 -2.44
C VAL A 79 9.31 8.70 -3.59
N HIS A 80 9.77 7.84 -4.50
CA HIS A 80 10.55 8.24 -5.67
C HIS A 80 9.72 8.95 -6.75
N GLY A 81 8.39 8.98 -6.61
CA GLY A 81 7.49 9.63 -7.56
C GLY A 81 7.26 8.83 -8.84
N ASP A 82 7.63 7.55 -8.84
CA ASP A 82 7.39 6.62 -9.95
C ASP A 82 5.90 6.31 -10.09
N ILE A 83 5.14 6.44 -8.99
CA ILE A 83 3.69 6.38 -8.99
C ILE A 83 3.08 7.71 -8.56
N HIS A 84 2.12 8.18 -9.36
CA HIS A 84 1.50 9.50 -9.18
C HIS A 84 0.14 9.63 -9.91
N ARG A 85 -0.41 8.55 -10.47
CA ARG A 85 -1.69 8.56 -11.19
C ARG A 85 -2.71 7.67 -10.49
N LYS A 86 -4.00 7.92 -10.65
CA LYS A 86 -5.09 7.10 -10.09
C LYS A 86 -5.01 5.58 -10.38
N ARG A 87 -4.33 5.18 -11.47
CA ARG A 87 -4.12 3.76 -11.79
C ARG A 87 -3.02 3.10 -10.96
N ASP A 88 -2.22 3.87 -10.25
CA ASP A 88 -1.06 3.39 -9.49
C ASP A 88 -1.38 3.17 -8.00
N THR A 89 -2.66 3.12 -7.62
CA THR A 89 -3.08 2.89 -6.23
C THR A 89 -2.74 1.45 -5.77
N PRO A 90 -2.66 1.19 -4.45
CA PRO A 90 -2.43 -0.17 -3.96
C PRO A 90 -3.50 -1.13 -4.46
N ALA A 91 -4.77 -0.71 -4.40
CA ALA A 91 -5.90 -1.52 -4.83
C ALA A 91 -5.86 -1.82 -6.33
N ALA A 92 -5.48 -0.85 -7.16
CA ALA A 92 -5.29 -1.07 -8.60
C ALA A 92 -4.12 -2.02 -8.87
N THR A 93 -3.02 -1.91 -8.11
CA THR A 93 -1.87 -2.81 -8.22
C THR A 93 -2.25 -4.24 -7.84
N ILE A 94 -2.96 -4.43 -6.72
CA ILE A 94 -3.49 -5.74 -6.31
C ILE A 94 -4.44 -6.32 -7.37
N ASN A 95 -5.28 -5.49 -8.00
CA ASN A 95 -6.17 -5.94 -9.07
C ASN A 95 -5.41 -6.43 -10.30
N SER A 96 -4.37 -5.70 -10.75
CA SER A 96 -3.53 -6.15 -11.86
C SER A 96 -2.80 -7.43 -11.48
N PHE A 97 -2.18 -7.46 -10.30
CA PHE A 97 -1.48 -8.64 -9.80
C PHE A 97 -2.35 -9.89 -9.80
N LEU A 98 -3.58 -9.81 -9.28
CA LEU A 98 -4.55 -10.92 -9.34
C LEU A 98 -4.98 -11.29 -10.77
N LYS A 99 -5.03 -10.34 -11.69
CA LYS A 99 -5.38 -10.61 -13.09
C LYS A 99 -4.25 -11.33 -13.82
N ASP A 100 -3.02 -10.98 -13.50
CA ASP A 100 -1.80 -11.41 -14.20
C ASP A 100 -1.21 -12.70 -13.58
N THR A 101 -1.79 -13.20 -12.48
CA THR A 101 -1.36 -14.43 -11.78
C THR A 101 -2.24 -15.64 -12.10
N PRO A 102 -1.69 -16.86 -12.10
CA PRO A 102 -2.40 -18.09 -12.44
C PRO A 102 -3.48 -18.45 -11.41
N VAL A 103 -4.46 -19.26 -11.83
CA VAL A 103 -5.59 -19.66 -10.98
C VAL A 103 -5.11 -20.48 -9.79
N GLU A 104 -4.08 -21.30 -10.00
CA GLU A 104 -3.41 -22.13 -9.02
C GLU A 104 -2.95 -21.27 -7.83
N PHE A 105 -2.17 -20.22 -8.10
CA PHE A 105 -1.73 -19.25 -7.08
C PHE A 105 -2.92 -18.52 -6.43
N GLN A 106 -3.89 -18.05 -7.22
CA GLN A 106 -5.06 -17.35 -6.67
C GLN A 106 -5.86 -18.24 -5.70
N SER A 107 -5.94 -19.54 -6.00
CA SER A 107 -6.68 -20.54 -5.22
C SER A 107 -5.88 -21.17 -4.09
N TYR A 108 -4.58 -20.88 -3.99
CA TYR A 108 -3.71 -21.38 -2.92
C TYR A 108 -4.30 -21.04 -1.56
N VAL A 109 -4.57 -22.08 -0.76
CA VAL A 109 -5.16 -21.99 0.57
C VAL A 109 -4.05 -21.65 1.56
N LEU A 110 -4.26 -20.56 2.29
CA LEU A 110 -3.32 -20.07 3.29
C LEU A 110 -3.34 -20.98 4.52
N GLN A 111 -2.17 -21.29 5.06
CA GLN A 111 -2.01 -22.17 6.23
C GLN A 111 -2.41 -21.46 7.52
N ARG A 112 -2.27 -20.13 7.62
CA ARG A 112 -2.77 -19.35 8.76
C ARG A 112 -4.29 -19.49 8.89
N SER A 113 -4.77 -19.65 10.12
CA SER A 113 -6.20 -19.72 10.39
C SER A 113 -6.92 -18.45 9.97
N GLY A 114 -8.18 -18.58 9.56
CA GLY A 114 -8.99 -17.42 9.17
C GLY A 114 -9.24 -16.45 10.31
N GLU A 115 -9.29 -16.91 11.56
CA GLU A 115 -9.33 -16.04 12.74
C GLU A 115 -8.07 -15.17 12.85
N PHE A 116 -6.88 -15.76 12.70
CA PHE A 116 -5.61 -15.04 12.74
C PHE A 116 -5.55 -13.97 11.64
N ILE A 117 -5.83 -14.36 10.40
CA ILE A 117 -5.82 -13.44 9.25
C ILE A 117 -6.84 -12.31 9.46
N SER A 118 -8.05 -12.62 9.93
CA SER A 118 -9.08 -11.62 10.22
C SER A 118 -8.65 -10.67 11.35
N GLY A 119 -7.88 -11.16 12.32
CA GLY A 119 -7.21 -10.35 13.34
C GLY A 119 -6.22 -9.35 12.72
N VAL A 120 -5.33 -9.83 11.85
CA VAL A 120 -4.34 -8.99 11.16
C VAL A 120 -5.03 -7.94 10.27
N LEU A 121 -6.06 -8.30 9.51
CA LEU A 121 -6.81 -7.34 8.68
C LEU A 121 -7.48 -6.23 9.52
N ARG A 122 -8.01 -6.58 10.70
CA ARG A 122 -8.55 -5.58 11.65
C ARG A 122 -7.44 -4.67 12.20
N ALA A 123 -6.28 -5.24 12.55
CA ALA A 123 -5.13 -4.47 13.01
C ALA A 123 -4.62 -3.51 11.93
N ALA A 124 -4.46 -3.99 10.69
CA ALA A 124 -4.05 -3.19 9.53
C ALA A 124 -5.05 -2.05 9.25
N ARG A 125 -6.36 -2.32 9.38
CA ARG A 125 -7.39 -1.27 9.28
C ARG A 125 -7.23 -0.21 10.38
N ALA A 126 -7.09 -0.62 11.63
CA ALA A 126 -6.93 0.31 12.75
C ALA A 126 -5.66 1.16 12.61
N GLN A 127 -4.56 0.56 12.15
CA GLN A 127 -3.33 1.27 11.82
C GLN A 127 -3.56 2.29 10.69
N SER A 128 -4.22 1.89 9.60
CA SER A 128 -4.55 2.78 8.49
C SER A 128 -5.33 4.01 8.96
N GLU A 129 -6.33 3.81 9.82
CA GLU A 129 -7.15 4.89 10.38
C GLU A 129 -6.30 5.90 11.18
N ARG A 130 -5.35 5.40 11.99
CA ARG A 130 -4.40 6.26 12.73
C ARG A 130 -3.48 7.03 11.79
N GLU A 131 -2.94 6.36 10.76
CA GLU A 131 -2.07 6.99 9.76
C GLU A 131 -2.81 8.08 8.99
N ILE A 132 -4.02 7.79 8.51
CA ILE A 132 -4.89 8.75 7.82
C ILE A 132 -5.15 9.98 8.69
N GLN A 133 -5.46 9.79 9.98
CA GLN A 133 -5.67 10.91 10.89
C GLN A 133 -4.41 11.77 11.04
N ARG A 134 -3.24 11.14 11.16
CA ARG A 134 -1.95 11.84 11.22
C ARG A 134 -1.69 12.61 9.92
N TYR A 135 -1.86 11.99 8.76
CA TYR A 135 -1.62 12.63 7.47
C TYR A 135 -2.60 13.77 7.17
N SER A 136 -3.82 13.73 7.71
CA SER A 136 -4.76 14.85 7.61
C SER A 136 -4.26 16.09 8.35
N ARG A 137 -3.65 15.91 9.53
CA ARG A 137 -2.98 17.00 10.25
C ARG A 137 -1.76 17.50 9.49
N THR A 138 -0.96 16.58 8.93
CA THR A 138 0.19 16.91 8.09
C THR A 138 -0.20 17.72 6.85
N GLU A 139 -1.26 17.35 6.14
CA GLU A 139 -1.79 18.11 5.00
C GLU A 139 -2.09 19.57 5.38
N THR A 140 -2.74 19.76 6.53
CA THR A 140 -3.08 21.11 7.03
C THR A 140 -1.83 21.94 7.33
N GLY A 141 -0.83 21.33 7.97
CA GLY A 141 0.47 21.98 8.25
C GLY A 141 1.19 22.37 6.97
N LEU A 142 1.32 21.43 6.04
CA LEU A 142 1.99 21.66 4.75
C LEU A 142 1.31 22.75 3.92
N LYS A 143 -0.02 22.82 3.92
CA LYS A 143 -0.75 23.91 3.26
C LYS A 143 -0.40 25.28 3.84
N ARG A 144 -0.27 25.41 5.18
CA ARG A 144 0.18 26.65 5.83
C ARG A 144 1.64 26.99 5.55
N ASP A 145 2.51 25.98 5.50
CA ASP A 145 3.92 26.20 5.17
C ASP A 145 4.07 26.67 3.71
N LEU A 146 3.25 26.15 2.80
CA LEU A 146 3.18 26.57 1.40
C LEU A 146 2.60 27.98 1.21
N GLU A 147 1.79 28.50 2.13
CA GLU A 147 1.39 29.93 2.10
C GLU A 147 2.60 30.85 2.30
N LYS A 148 3.56 30.43 3.13
CA LYS A 148 4.80 31.17 3.41
C LYS A 148 5.88 30.93 2.36
N SER A 149 5.98 29.69 1.89
CA SER A 149 7.02 29.21 0.97
C SER A 149 6.42 28.55 -0.27
N PRO A 150 5.65 29.29 -1.11
CA PRO A 150 4.87 28.71 -2.22
C PRO A 150 5.71 28.09 -3.34
N LYS A 151 7.02 28.38 -3.38
CA LYS A 151 7.96 27.93 -4.39
C LYS A 151 8.86 26.77 -3.90
N ASP A 152 8.64 26.25 -2.69
CA ASP A 152 9.44 25.15 -2.17
C ASP A 152 9.03 23.81 -2.82
N PRO A 153 9.87 23.20 -3.68
CA PRO A 153 9.53 21.94 -4.34
C PRO A 153 9.36 20.77 -3.38
N GLU A 154 10.04 20.77 -2.23
CA GLU A 154 9.96 19.68 -1.26
C GLU A 154 8.65 19.71 -0.49
N LEU A 155 8.17 20.90 -0.09
CA LEU A 155 6.84 21.04 0.52
C LEU A 155 5.72 20.54 -0.41
N TRP A 156 5.82 20.81 -1.72
CA TRP A 156 4.86 20.28 -2.70
C TRP A 156 4.94 18.75 -2.83
N ASN A 157 6.14 18.16 -2.76
CA ASN A 157 6.30 16.70 -2.77
C ASN A 157 5.77 16.04 -1.48
N GLN A 158 6.05 16.63 -0.32
CA GLN A 158 5.50 16.17 0.96
C GLN A 158 3.97 16.27 0.97
N LEU A 159 3.41 17.36 0.43
CA LEU A 159 1.97 17.53 0.31
C LEU A 159 1.37 16.45 -0.61
N ARG A 160 2.00 16.17 -1.75
CA ARG A 160 1.60 15.05 -2.62
C ARG A 160 1.54 13.74 -1.85
N LEU A 161 2.58 13.38 -1.09
CA LEU A 161 2.62 12.12 -0.35
C LEU A 161 1.49 12.03 0.69
N ALA A 162 1.26 13.10 1.44
CA ALA A 162 0.16 13.18 2.39
C ALA A 162 -1.21 13.03 1.69
N LEU A 163 -1.43 13.77 0.59
CA LEU A 163 -2.66 13.69 -0.20
C LEU A 163 -2.88 12.29 -0.78
N TRP A 164 -1.81 11.62 -1.22
CA TRP A 164 -1.88 10.27 -1.76
C TRP A 164 -2.37 9.26 -0.71
N ILE A 165 -1.81 9.30 0.50
CA ILE A 165 -2.22 8.43 1.62
C ILE A 165 -3.65 8.75 2.07
N LEU A 166 -4.06 10.01 1.93
CA LEU A 166 -5.44 10.44 2.17
C LEU A 166 -6.42 10.08 1.04
N GLU A 167 -5.96 9.41 -0.02
CA GLU A 167 -6.73 9.04 -1.22
C GLU A 167 -7.23 10.23 -2.05
N LYS A 168 -6.64 11.41 -1.84
CA LYS A 168 -6.89 12.63 -2.61
C LYS A 168 -6.00 12.64 -3.86
N TYR A 169 -6.19 11.65 -4.73
CA TYR A 169 -5.27 11.35 -5.83
C TYR A 169 -5.14 12.47 -6.88
N ASP A 170 -6.22 13.19 -7.16
CA ASP A 170 -6.17 14.32 -8.10
C ASP A 170 -5.32 15.47 -7.55
N GLU A 171 -5.57 15.87 -6.30
CA GLU A 171 -4.77 16.89 -5.62
C GLU A 171 -3.30 16.44 -5.48
N ALA A 172 -3.06 15.16 -5.18
CA ALA A 172 -1.71 14.61 -5.11
C ALA A 172 -0.99 14.71 -6.46
N SER A 173 -1.69 14.42 -7.57
CA SER A 173 -1.15 14.53 -8.92
C SER A 173 -0.78 15.97 -9.26
N GLU A 174 -1.63 16.94 -8.91
CA GLU A 174 -1.36 18.36 -9.13
C GLU A 174 -0.20 18.88 -8.26
N ALA A 175 -0.17 18.48 -6.99
CA ALA A 175 0.95 18.79 -6.10
C ALA A 175 2.28 18.24 -6.66
N PHE A 176 2.26 17.03 -7.25
CA PHE A 176 3.45 16.46 -7.87
C PHE A 176 3.92 17.24 -9.10
N LYS A 177 2.99 17.61 -9.99
CA LYS A 177 3.30 18.44 -11.16
C LYS A 177 3.93 19.76 -10.73
N LYS A 178 3.41 20.37 -9.67
CA LYS A 178 3.96 21.61 -9.11
C LYS A 178 5.35 21.40 -8.51
N ALA A 179 5.55 20.34 -7.72
CA ALA A 179 6.88 19.97 -7.20
C ALA A 179 7.90 19.81 -8.34
N LYS A 180 7.55 19.05 -9.38
CA LYS A 180 8.40 18.85 -10.57
C LYS A 180 8.70 20.15 -11.31
N LYS A 181 7.69 21.02 -11.52
CA LYS A 181 7.87 22.34 -12.14
C LYS A 181 8.81 23.25 -11.33
N LEU A 182 8.81 23.12 -10.01
CA LEU A 182 9.68 23.86 -9.09
C LEU A 182 11.06 23.20 -8.89
N GLY A 183 11.37 22.12 -9.59
CA GLY A 183 12.69 21.49 -9.58
C GLY A 183 12.84 20.34 -8.58
N TRP A 184 11.75 19.73 -8.12
CA TRP A 184 11.82 18.51 -7.31
C TRP A 184 12.50 17.37 -8.08
N ASP A 185 13.58 16.85 -7.51
CA ASP A 185 14.33 15.72 -8.03
C ASP A 185 14.58 14.71 -6.90
N LYS A 186 14.32 13.43 -7.19
CA LYS A 186 14.58 12.30 -6.29
C LYS A 186 16.04 12.21 -5.84
N LYS A 187 16.98 12.73 -6.66
CA LYS A 187 18.41 12.74 -6.33
C LYS A 187 18.79 13.87 -5.38
N ARG A 188 18.10 15.01 -5.43
CA ARG A 188 18.37 16.17 -4.57
C ARG A 188 17.92 15.95 -3.13
N THR A 189 17.03 14.99 -2.90
CA THR A 189 16.54 14.60 -1.56
C THR A 189 17.60 13.90 -0.71
N LYS A 190 18.78 13.55 -1.28
CA LYS A 190 20.01 13.20 -0.56
C LYS A 190 21.25 13.63 -1.35
N THR A 191 21.65 14.89 -1.20
CA THR A 191 23.07 15.31 -1.23
C THR A 191 23.23 16.60 -0.43
N ILE A 192 23.12 16.46 0.89
CA ILE A 192 24.13 17.00 1.81
C ILE A 192 24.69 15.71 2.42
N GLY A 193 25.76 15.08 1.94
CA GLY A 193 27.01 15.67 1.46
C GLY A 193 27.93 15.87 2.67
N THR A 194 28.50 14.75 3.16
CA THR A 194 29.53 14.56 4.21
C THR A 194 29.23 15.07 5.61
#